data_AF-A0A969J0L7-F1
#
_entry.id   AF-A0A969J0L7-F1
#
_cell.length_a   1.000
_cell.length_b   1.000
_cell.length_c   1.000
_cell.angle_alpha   90.00
_cell.angle_beta   90.00
_cell.angle_gamma   90.00
#
_symmetry.space_group_name_H-M   'P 1'
#
loop_
_entity.id
_entity.type
_entity.pdbx_description
1 polymer ?
#
loop_
_entity_poly.entity_id
_entity_poly.type
_entity_poly.pdbx_seq_one_letter_code
_entity_poly.pdbx_strand_id
1 'polypeptide(L)'
;MAAKPKEPENEAGKQARQQYLEQARRVIGEANLDYPALYQRFAQNDWAAIKLDDTVALASLKAGYSPKEVVGILHQSPYLQHQVHINKVPLAPMSQYVRSTVMKAVQRLEKAQGTQKTQGRSVQRKPGMELE
;
A
#
# COMPACT_ATOMS: atom_id res chain seq x y z
N MET A 1 -12.43 15.05 21.06
CA MET A 1 -10.99 15.38 21.02
C MET A 1 -10.36 14.52 19.93
N ALA A 2 -9.57 15.09 19.02
CA ALA A 2 -8.88 14.30 18.00
C ALA A 2 -7.81 13.43 18.69
N ALA A 3 -7.91 12.10 18.53
CA ALA A 3 -6.93 11.19 19.09
C ALA A 3 -5.54 11.47 18.49
N LYS A 4 -4.52 11.55 19.34
CA LYS A 4 -3.13 11.67 18.88
C LYS A 4 -2.58 10.29 18.54
N PRO A 5 -1.81 10.15 17.45
CA PRO A 5 -1.15 8.89 17.15
C PRO A 5 -0.20 8.48 18.28
N LYS A 6 -0.13 7.18 18.60
CA LYS A 6 0.90 6.64 19.50
C LYS A 6 2.26 6.82 18.82
N GLU A 7 3.30 7.25 19.54
CA GLU A 7 4.66 7.28 19.00
C GLU A 7 5.27 5.87 18.93
N PRO A 8 6.10 5.55 17.90
CA PRO A 8 6.76 4.26 17.83
C PRO A 8 7.81 4.14 18.94
N GLU A 9 7.89 2.97 19.56
CA GLU A 9 8.75 2.73 20.73
C GLU A 9 10.23 2.49 20.36
N ASN A 10 10.51 2.19 19.08
CA ASN A 10 11.85 1.85 18.61
C ASN A 10 12.16 2.48 17.24
N GLU A 11 13.44 2.49 16.87
CA GLU A 11 13.93 3.07 15.61
C GLU A 11 13.32 2.40 14.37
N ALA A 12 13.12 1.08 14.41
CA ALA A 12 12.47 0.37 13.31
C ALA A 12 11.05 0.88 13.06
N GLY A 13 10.28 1.14 14.13
CA GLY A 13 8.95 1.71 14.05
C GLY A 13 8.94 3.16 13.55
N LYS A 14 9.92 3.98 13.96
CA LYS A 14 10.10 5.34 13.45
C LYS A 14 10.43 5.34 11.96
N GLN A 15 11.34 4.48 11.53
CA GLN A 15 11.70 4.33 10.13
C GLN A 15 10.50 3.86 9.29
N ALA A 16 9.76 2.84 9.75
CA ALA A 16 8.56 2.36 9.07
C ALA A 16 7.49 3.45 8.95
N ARG A 17 7.33 4.29 9.99
CA ARG A 17 6.40 5.43 9.95
C ARG A 17 6.83 6.47 8.94
N GLN A 18 8.12 6.79 8.91
CA GLN A 18 8.67 7.73 7.94
C GLN A 18 8.49 7.22 6.50
N GLN A 19 8.73 5.93 6.27
CA GLN A 19 8.48 5.29 4.98
C GLN A 19 7.00 5.32 4.60
N TYR A 20 6.09 5.01 5.54
CA TYR A 20 4.65 5.11 5.27
C TYR A 20 4.26 6.55 4.89
N LEU A 21 4.73 7.53 5.67
CA LEU A 21 4.46 8.94 5.40
C LEU A 21 4.96 9.37 4.03
N GLU A 22 6.18 8.97 3.65
CA GLU A 22 6.74 9.27 2.35
C GLU A 22 5.89 8.71 1.20
N GLN A 23 5.46 7.44 1.31
CA GLN A 23 4.60 6.84 0.29
C GLN A 23 3.21 7.49 0.27
N ALA A 24 2.65 7.82 1.43
CA ALA A 24 1.38 8.53 1.52
C ALA A 24 1.46 9.92 0.87
N ARG A 25 2.53 10.69 1.11
CA ARG A 25 2.77 11.99 0.45
C ARG A 25 2.78 11.86 -1.08
N ARG A 26 3.48 10.86 -1.61
CA ARG A 26 3.55 10.58 -3.05
C ARG A 26 2.18 10.23 -3.63
N VAL A 27 1.40 9.41 -2.93
CA VAL A 27 0.07 8.97 -3.35
C VAL A 27 -0.96 10.10 -3.29
N ILE A 28 -0.91 10.93 -2.24
CA ILE A 28 -1.84 12.05 -2.03
C ILE A 28 -1.45 13.26 -2.89
N GLY A 29 -0.18 13.40 -3.24
CA GLY A 29 0.35 14.58 -3.95
C GLY A 29 0.65 15.77 -3.04
N GLU A 30 0.76 15.56 -1.73
CA GLU A 30 1.03 16.61 -0.73
C GLU A 30 2.40 16.41 -0.08
N ALA A 31 3.44 17.08 -0.58
CA ALA A 31 4.82 16.88 -0.13
C ALA A 31 5.06 17.28 1.35
N ASN A 32 4.35 18.29 1.84
CA ASN A 32 4.53 18.85 3.19
C ASN A 32 3.60 18.21 4.24
N LEU A 33 2.82 17.19 3.88
CA LEU A 33 1.91 16.53 4.81
C LEU A 33 2.70 15.84 5.93
N ASP A 34 2.43 16.15 7.19
CA ASP A 34 3.04 15.44 8.32
C ASP A 34 2.19 14.25 8.79
N TYR A 35 2.77 13.40 9.63
CA TYR A 35 2.07 12.21 10.12
C TYR A 35 0.86 12.56 11.00
N PRO A 36 0.92 13.54 11.92
CA PRO A 36 -0.27 13.95 12.69
C PRO A 36 -1.45 14.41 11.82
N ALA A 37 -1.21 15.23 10.79
CA ALA A 37 -2.25 15.67 9.87
C ALA A 37 -2.79 14.49 9.05
N LEU A 38 -1.92 13.62 8.56
CA LEU A 38 -2.33 12.38 7.89
C LEU A 38 -3.20 11.51 8.81
N TYR A 39 -2.81 11.37 10.08
CA TYR A 39 -3.55 10.60 11.07
C TYR A 39 -4.95 11.19 11.29
N GLN A 40 -5.06 12.50 11.52
CA GLN A 40 -6.34 13.17 11.74
C GLN A 40 -7.30 13.04 10.56
N ARG A 41 -6.78 13.09 9.32
CA ARG A 41 -7.60 13.00 8.11
C ARG A 41 -8.16 11.59 7.86
N PHE A 42 -7.37 10.55 8.12
CA PHE A 42 -7.71 9.20 7.67
C PHE A 42 -8.09 8.23 8.80
N ALA A 43 -7.58 8.38 10.02
CA ALA A 43 -7.70 7.37 11.09
C ALA A 43 -9.13 6.90 11.41
N GLN A 44 -10.13 7.78 11.27
CA GLN A 44 -11.53 7.52 11.62
C GLN A 44 -12.44 7.31 10.39
N ASN A 45 -11.92 7.45 9.17
CA ASN A 45 -12.69 7.24 7.95
C ASN A 45 -12.26 5.92 7.31
N ASP A 46 -12.89 4.82 7.72
CA ASP A 46 -12.53 3.46 7.32
C ASP A 46 -12.34 3.33 5.81
N TRP A 47 -13.29 3.83 5.01
CA TRP A 47 -13.21 3.73 3.56
C TRP A 47 -12.00 4.47 2.98
N ALA A 48 -11.79 5.73 3.40
CA ALA A 48 -10.68 6.53 2.92
C ALA A 48 -9.32 5.97 3.38
N ALA A 49 -9.25 5.47 4.61
CA ALA A 49 -8.03 4.92 5.20
C ALA A 49 -7.64 3.59 4.55
N ILE A 50 -8.61 2.70 4.34
CA ILE A 50 -8.39 1.42 3.64
C ILE A 50 -7.93 1.68 2.20
N LYS A 51 -8.56 2.65 1.51
CA LYS A 51 -8.15 3.02 0.14
C LYS A 51 -6.74 3.60 0.10
N LEU A 52 -6.36 4.40 1.11
CA LEU A 52 -5.00 4.91 1.24
C LEU A 52 -4.01 3.76 1.44
N ASP A 53 -4.28 2.81 2.33
CA ASP A 53 -3.41 1.64 2.59
C ASP A 53 -3.25 0.75 1.34
N ASP A 54 -4.34 0.51 0.60
CA ASP A 54 -4.31 -0.17 -0.71
C ASP A 54 -3.36 0.52 -1.70
N THR A 55 -3.39 1.85 -1.74
CA THR A 55 -2.63 2.64 -2.71
C THR A 55 -1.16 2.80 -2.27
N VAL A 56 -0.91 2.98 -0.97
CA VAL A 56 0.43 3.00 -0.39
C VAL A 56 1.12 1.65 -0.57
N ALA A 57 0.43 0.52 -0.35
CA ALA A 57 0.98 -0.80 -0.60
C ALA A 57 1.42 -0.96 -2.06
N LEU A 58 0.55 -0.58 -3.01
CA LEU A 58 0.87 -0.65 -4.44
C LEU A 58 2.05 0.28 -4.81
N ALA A 59 2.07 1.51 -4.31
CA ALA A 59 3.14 2.48 -4.57
C ALA A 59 4.48 1.97 -4.01
N SER A 60 4.47 1.39 -2.82
CA SER A 60 5.67 0.85 -2.17
C SER A 60 6.24 -0.33 -2.96
N LEU A 61 5.39 -1.27 -3.38
CA LEU A 61 5.83 -2.39 -4.21
C LEU A 61 6.40 -1.91 -5.56
N LYS A 62 5.78 -0.91 -6.20
CA LYS A 62 6.31 -0.28 -7.43
C LYS A 62 7.64 0.44 -7.21
N ALA A 63 7.88 0.95 -6.02
CA ALA A 63 9.14 1.58 -5.62
C ALA A 63 10.26 0.57 -5.29
N GLY A 64 9.98 -0.74 -5.39
CA GLY A 64 10.97 -1.81 -5.24
C GLY A 64 11.07 -2.42 -3.84
N TYR A 65 10.23 -2.00 -2.89
CA TYR A 65 10.18 -2.64 -1.57
C TYR A 65 9.64 -4.07 -1.67
N SER A 66 10.21 -4.99 -0.90
CA SER A 66 9.71 -6.36 -0.81
C SER A 66 8.36 -6.42 -0.09
N PRO A 67 7.50 -7.43 -0.34
CA PRO A 67 6.23 -7.57 0.36
C PRO A 67 6.37 -7.58 1.89
N LYS A 68 7.46 -8.15 2.43
CA LYS A 68 7.73 -8.17 3.88
C LYS A 68 7.98 -6.76 4.43
N GLU A 69 8.74 -5.94 3.71
CA GLU A 69 8.98 -4.55 4.10
C GLU A 69 7.69 -3.74 4.04
N VAL A 70 6.90 -3.91 2.97
CA VAL A 70 5.62 -3.21 2.81
C VAL A 70 4.64 -3.57 3.93
N VAL A 71 4.62 -4.83 4.38
CA VAL A 71 3.88 -5.22 5.60
C VAL A 71 4.36 -4.41 6.80
N GLY A 72 5.66 -4.30 7.04
CA GLY A 72 6.21 -3.50 8.14
C GLY A 72 5.82 -2.02 8.06
N ILE A 73 5.87 -1.44 6.86
CA ILE A 73 5.47 -0.05 6.58
C ILE A 73 3.98 0.15 6.91
N LEU A 74 3.09 -0.73 6.44
CA LEU A 74 1.65 -0.62 6.67
C LEU A 74 1.24 -0.81 8.15
N HIS A 75 2.08 -1.42 8.99
CA HIS A 75 1.81 -1.43 10.44
C HIS A 75 1.87 -0.02 11.06
N GLN A 76 2.43 0.96 10.35
CA GLN A 76 2.43 2.36 10.78
C GLN A 76 1.31 3.18 10.10
N SER A 77 0.34 2.55 9.44
CA SER A 77 -0.78 3.29 8.85
C SER A 77 -1.66 3.95 9.92
N PRO A 78 -2.24 5.14 9.64
CA PRO A 78 -3.21 5.77 10.53
C PRO A 78 -4.34 4.84 10.97
N TYR A 79 -4.88 4.06 10.03
CA TYR A 79 -5.98 3.15 10.29
C TYR A 79 -5.58 2.08 11.30
N LEU A 80 -4.49 1.35 11.06
CA LEU A 80 -4.04 0.31 11.96
C LEU A 80 -3.71 0.88 13.35
N GLN A 81 -2.99 2.00 13.39
CA GLN A 81 -2.62 2.66 14.64
C GLN A 81 -3.85 3.09 15.44
N HIS A 82 -4.89 3.59 14.78
CA HIS A 82 -6.15 3.94 15.42
C HIS A 82 -6.91 2.71 15.95
N GLN A 83 -7.06 1.68 15.12
CA GLN A 83 -7.78 0.47 15.51
C GLN A 83 -7.12 -0.21 16.72
N VAL A 84 -5.80 -0.35 16.71
CA VAL A 84 -5.07 -1.03 17.80
C VAL A 84 -4.99 -0.18 19.07
N HIS A 85 -4.66 1.11 18.96
CA HIS A 85 -4.33 1.92 20.14
C HIS A 85 -5.51 2.69 20.71
N ILE A 86 -6.50 3.05 19.89
CA ILE A 86 -7.69 3.79 20.32
C ILE A 86 -8.88 2.84 20.49
N ASN A 87 -9.22 2.08 19.44
CA ASN A 87 -10.37 1.16 19.48
C ASN A 87 -10.06 -0.17 20.18
N LYS A 88 -8.80 -0.40 20.57
CA LYS A 88 -8.32 -1.61 21.27
C LYS A 88 -8.61 -2.90 20.50
N VAL A 89 -8.68 -2.83 19.17
CA VAL A 89 -8.77 -4.01 18.32
C VAL A 89 -7.48 -4.83 18.50
N PRO A 90 -7.56 -6.15 18.72
CA PRO A 90 -6.38 -6.99 18.87
C PRO A 90 -5.42 -6.84 17.67
N LEU A 91 -4.12 -6.88 17.93
CA LEU A 91 -3.12 -6.69 16.86
C LEU A 91 -3.17 -7.82 15.82
N ALA A 92 -3.46 -9.06 16.23
CA ALA A 92 -3.47 -10.22 15.34
C ALA A 92 -4.38 -10.07 14.09
N PRO A 93 -5.68 -9.73 14.22
CA PRO A 93 -6.53 -9.48 13.05
C PRO A 93 -6.07 -8.26 12.24
N MET A 94 -5.53 -7.21 12.88
CA MET A 94 -5.00 -6.06 12.15
C MET A 94 -3.73 -6.39 11.35
N SER A 95 -2.87 -7.27 11.86
CA SER A 95 -1.75 -7.82 11.11
C SER A 95 -2.20 -8.69 9.92
N GLN A 96 -3.31 -9.42 10.05
CA GLN A 96 -3.91 -10.15 8.92
C GLN A 96 -4.43 -9.17 7.87
N TYR A 97 -5.14 -8.11 8.28
CA TYR A 97 -5.58 -7.04 7.38
C TYR A 97 -4.42 -6.46 6.56
N VAL A 98 -3.29 -6.13 7.21
CA VAL A 98 -2.11 -5.61 6.52
C VAL A 98 -1.57 -6.63 5.50
N ARG A 99 -1.37 -7.87 5.92
CA ARG A 99 -0.86 -8.93 5.02
C ARG A 99 -1.77 -9.12 3.81
N SER A 100 -3.08 -9.16 4.02
CA SER A 100 -4.07 -9.28 2.94
C SER A 100 -4.04 -8.09 1.99
N THR A 101 -3.85 -6.87 2.50
CA THR A 101 -3.71 -5.65 1.70
C THR A 101 -2.48 -5.74 0.79
N VAL A 102 -1.33 -6.14 1.34
CA VAL A 102 -0.09 -6.33 0.56
C VAL A 102 -0.25 -7.45 -0.48
N MET A 103 -0.83 -8.58 -0.12
CA MET A 103 -1.05 -9.70 -1.06
C MET A 103 -1.97 -9.29 -2.23
N LYS A 104 -3.03 -8.53 -1.97
CA LYS A 104 -3.87 -7.97 -3.05
C LYS A 104 -3.06 -7.05 -3.97
N ALA A 105 -2.18 -6.22 -3.42
CA ALA A 105 -1.33 -5.33 -4.21
C ALA A 105 -0.31 -6.12 -5.07
N VAL A 106 0.30 -7.18 -4.53
CA VAL A 106 1.17 -8.09 -5.29
C VAL A 106 0.43 -8.71 -6.46
N GLN A 107 -0.75 -9.30 -6.20
CA GLN A 107 -1.57 -9.92 -7.26
C GLN A 107 -1.98 -8.90 -8.35
N ARG A 108 -2.27 -7.65 -7.97
CA ARG A 108 -2.57 -6.57 -8.93
C ARG A 108 -1.35 -6.27 -9.81
N LEU A 109 -0.14 -6.24 -9.26
CA LEU A 109 1.09 -6.01 -10.02
C LEU A 109 1.42 -7.17 -10.95
N GLU A 110 1.33 -8.40 -10.47
CA GLU A 110 1.57 -9.60 -11.29
C GLU A 110 0.61 -9.66 -12.49
N LYS A 111 -0.68 -9.37 -12.26
CA LYS A 111 -1.68 -9.29 -13.33
C LYS A 111 -1.34 -8.21 -14.35
N ALA A 112 -0.98 -7.01 -13.91
CA ALA A 112 -0.61 -5.91 -14.79
C ALA A 112 0.63 -6.25 -15.66
N GLN A 113 1.62 -6.93 -15.08
CA GLN A 113 2.82 -7.38 -15.80
C GLN A 113 2.54 -8.55 -16.75
N GLY A 114 1.65 -9.48 -16.37
CA GLY A 114 1.22 -10.60 -17.21
C GLY A 114 0.44 -10.16 -18.46
N THR A 115 -0.37 -9.10 -18.35
CA THR A 115 -1.09 -8.51 -19.48
C THR A 115 -0.14 -7.78 -20.45
N GLN A 116 0.93 -7.15 -19.97
CA GLN A 116 1.92 -6.51 -20.84
C GLN A 116 2.75 -7.52 -21.67
N LYS A 117 3.04 -8.71 -21.13
CA LYS A 117 3.78 -9.75 -21.88
C LYS A 117 2.96 -10.41 -22.99
N THR A 118 1.63 -10.41 -22.93
CA THR A 118 0.77 -11.04 -23.94
C THR A 118 0.40 -10.12 -25.11
N GLN A 119 0.47 -8.79 -24.95
CA GLN A 119 0.22 -7.84 -26.05
C GLN A 119 1.44 -7.57 -26.97
N GLY A 120 2.65 -8.02 -26.60
CA GLY A 120 3.86 -7.86 -27.43
C GLY A 120 4.09 -8.96 -28.48
N ARG A 121 3.15 -9.90 -28.66
CA ARG A 121 3.31 -11.07 -29.55
C ARG A 121 2.16 -11.22 -30.53
N SER A 122 1.68 -10.13 -31.12
CA SER A 122 0.81 -10.20 -32.30
C SER A 122 1.63 -10.54 -33.54
N VAL A 123 1.65 -11.84 -33.81
CA VAL A 123 2.10 -12.53 -35.03
C VAL A 123 1.73 -11.74 -36.29
N GLN A 124 2.74 -11.24 -36.99
CA GLN A 124 2.60 -10.84 -38.39
C GLN A 124 2.36 -12.12 -39.21
N ARG A 125 1.09 -12.44 -39.45
CA ARG A 125 0.68 -13.54 -40.34
C ARG A 125 1.19 -13.22 -41.74
N LYS A 126 2.09 -14.06 -42.25
CA LYS A 126 2.40 -14.12 -43.68
C LYS A 126 1.11 -14.48 -44.44
N PRO A 127 0.73 -13.75 -45.51
CA PRO A 127 -0.34 -14.19 -46.40
C PRO A 127 0.21 -15.30 -47.29
N GLY A 128 -0.38 -16.49 -47.18
CA GLY A 128 -0.18 -17.55 -48.17
C GLY A 128 -1.09 -17.31 -49.37
N MET A 129 -0.54 -17.53 -50.56
CA MET A 129 -1.24 -18.16 -51.68
C MET A 129 -0.18 -18.67 -52.66
N GLU A 130 0.21 -19.94 -52.49
CA GLU A 130 0.39 -20.79 -53.66
C GLU A 130 -0.98 -21.35 -54.00
N LEU A 131 -1.38 -21.25 -55.26
CA LEU A 131 -1.99 -22.33 -56.04
C LEU A 131 -2.18 -21.86 -57.49
N GLU A 132 -1.59 -22.68 -58.37
CA GLU A 132 -1.63 -22.75 -59.85
C GLU A 132 -0.77 -21.77 -60.67
#